data_AF-A0A973FCG4-F1
#
_entry.id   AF-A0A973FCG4-F1
#
_cell.length_a   1.000
_cell.length_b   1.000
_cell.length_c   1.000
_cell.angle_alpha   90.00
_cell.angle_beta   90.00
_cell.angle_gamma   90.00
#
_symmetry.space_group_name_H-M   'P 1'
#
loop_
_entity.id
_entity.type
_entity.pdbx_description
1 polymer ?
#
loop_
_entity_poly.entity_id
_entity_poly.type
_entity_poly.pdbx_seq_one_letter_code
_entity_poly.pdbx_strand_id
1 'polypeptide(L)'
;KVRVVSRMWKDERLLQIYADYLFGELDESIKRVRQWKVGLVLVIHGTLVRDSAGNPPTVFTGLDETLEFFRLMKERIMSRADNIFLDVRLGCINHSRGGEWMEETTRKALDGFRNEGYHGVVMFPFGFFADNSETELDSKAELAESAFPVAQYIRCVNDSPEFGKWLAARVAEELRALANLQTALESLEQKPSNAVII
;
A
#
# COMPACT_ATOMS: atom_id res chain seq x y z
N LYS A 1 26.55 -3.48 -13.84
CA LYS A 1 25.24 -3.00 -14.35
C LYS A 1 24.30 -2.78 -13.17
N VAL A 2 23.40 -1.80 -13.24
CA VAL A 2 22.41 -1.51 -12.19
C VAL A 2 21.03 -1.93 -12.68
N ARG A 3 20.19 -2.45 -11.77
CA ARG A 3 18.79 -2.79 -12.04
C ARG A 3 17.93 -2.21 -10.92
N VAL A 4 16.84 -1.55 -11.30
CA VAL A 4 15.86 -0.98 -10.38
C VAL A 4 14.67 -1.93 -10.31
N VAL A 5 14.26 -2.28 -9.09
CA VAL A 5 13.02 -3.02 -8.84
C VAL A 5 11.94 -2.00 -8.54
N SER A 6 10.87 -1.99 -9.33
CA SER A 6 9.76 -1.05 -9.19
C SER A 6 8.42 -1.78 -9.22
N ARG A 7 7.33 -1.06 -8.95
CA ARG A 7 5.94 -1.56 -9.02
C ARG A 7 5.68 -2.81 -8.17
N MET A 8 6.40 -2.94 -7.05
CA MET A 8 6.22 -4.03 -6.10
C MET A 8 4.80 -4.12 -5.53
N TRP A 9 4.08 -2.99 -5.50
CA TRP A 9 2.70 -2.88 -5.02
C TRP A 9 1.68 -3.73 -5.80
N LYS A 10 2.02 -4.21 -7.01
CA LYS A 10 1.20 -5.17 -7.78
C LYS A 10 1.58 -6.64 -7.54
N ASP A 11 2.62 -6.93 -6.75
CA ASP A 11 3.01 -8.32 -6.48
C ASP A 11 1.97 -8.98 -5.57
N GLU A 12 1.30 -9.99 -6.10
CA GLU A 12 0.26 -10.77 -5.42
C GLU A 12 0.71 -11.35 -4.06
N ARG A 13 2.01 -11.67 -3.92
CA ARG A 13 2.61 -12.15 -2.68
C ARG A 13 2.69 -11.03 -1.65
N LEU A 14 3.01 -9.81 -2.07
CA LEU A 14 3.03 -8.65 -1.18
C LEU A 14 1.62 -8.30 -0.69
N LEU A 15 0.63 -8.30 -1.59
CA LEU A 15 -0.78 -8.11 -1.22
C LEU A 15 -1.24 -9.14 -0.19
N GLN A 16 -0.79 -10.39 -0.34
CA GLN A 16 -1.09 -11.46 0.60
C GLN A 16 -0.44 -11.21 1.96
N ILE A 17 0.84 -10.87 2.00
CA ILE A 17 1.58 -10.56 3.23
C ILE A 17 0.89 -9.43 4.00
N TYR A 18 0.46 -8.39 3.31
CA TYR A 18 -0.26 -7.27 3.92
C TYR A 18 -1.58 -7.70 4.53
N ALA A 19 -2.37 -8.50 3.81
CA ALA A 19 -3.63 -9.00 4.32
C ALA A 19 -3.41 -9.92 5.53
N ASP A 20 -2.46 -10.86 5.46
CA ASP A 20 -2.18 -11.76 6.58
C ASP A 20 -1.66 -11.01 7.81
N TYR A 21 -0.79 -10.02 7.61
CA TYR A 21 -0.31 -9.15 8.67
C TYR A 21 -1.46 -8.36 9.31
N LEU A 22 -2.28 -7.68 8.49
CA LEU A 22 -3.45 -6.93 8.96
C LEU A 22 -4.33 -7.78 9.88
N PHE A 23 -4.71 -8.98 9.44
CA PHE A 23 -5.61 -9.85 10.21
C PHE A 23 -4.93 -10.49 11.43
N GLY A 24 -3.62 -10.77 11.34
CA GLY A 24 -2.82 -11.25 12.46
C GLY A 24 -2.73 -10.24 13.60
N GLU A 25 -2.62 -8.96 13.26
CA GLU A 25 -2.48 -7.86 14.21
C GLU A 25 -3.80 -7.37 14.80
N LEU A 26 -4.96 -7.85 14.33
CA LEU A 26 -6.25 -7.41 14.88
C LEU A 26 -6.36 -7.77 16.37
N ASP A 27 -6.73 -6.79 17.18
CA ASP A 27 -6.95 -6.98 18.61
C ASP A 27 -8.18 -7.85 18.88
N GLU A 28 -8.18 -8.56 20.00
CA GLU A 28 -9.33 -9.35 20.44
C GLU A 28 -10.58 -8.51 20.67
N SER A 29 -10.44 -7.22 21.01
CA SER A 29 -11.55 -6.27 21.12
C SER A 29 -12.27 -6.09 19.77
N ILE A 30 -11.52 -5.98 18.68
CA ILE A 30 -12.01 -5.87 17.29
C ILE A 30 -12.59 -7.20 16.79
N LYS A 31 -11.95 -8.33 17.10
CA LYS A 31 -12.42 -9.66 16.65
C LYS A 31 -13.74 -10.10 17.30
N ARG A 32 -13.98 -9.67 18.54
CA ARG A 32 -15.19 -10.06 19.30
C ARG A 32 -16.45 -9.28 18.92
N VAL A 33 -16.34 -8.28 18.06
CA VAL A 33 -17.46 -7.40 17.72
C VAL A 33 -18.39 -8.05 16.67
N ARG A 34 -19.09 -9.11 17.06
CA ARG A 34 -19.93 -9.90 16.13
C ARG A 34 -21.19 -9.21 15.63
N GLN A 35 -21.62 -8.13 16.27
CA GLN A 35 -22.87 -7.42 15.95
C GLN A 35 -22.67 -5.98 15.52
N TRP A 36 -21.44 -5.47 15.50
CA TRP A 36 -21.22 -4.08 15.12
C TRP A 36 -20.65 -3.97 13.71
N LYS A 37 -20.94 -2.82 13.10
CA LYS A 37 -20.31 -2.40 11.86
C LYS A 37 -18.88 -1.95 12.16
N VAL A 38 -17.89 -2.67 11.64
CA VAL A 38 -16.47 -2.32 11.71
C VAL A 38 -15.99 -1.92 10.32
N GLY A 39 -15.36 -0.74 10.22
CA GLY A 39 -14.79 -0.22 8.99
C GLY A 39 -13.27 -0.36 8.99
N LEU A 40 -12.68 -0.42 7.80
CA LEU A 40 -11.22 -0.35 7.64
C LEU A 40 -10.85 0.89 6.85
N VAL A 41 -9.89 1.66 7.34
CA VAL A 41 -9.25 2.74 6.58
C VAL A 41 -7.85 2.27 6.19
N LEU A 42 -7.62 2.14 4.89
CA LEU A 42 -6.31 1.89 4.31
C LEU A 42 -5.60 3.23 4.08
N VAL A 43 -4.54 3.47 4.84
CA VAL A 43 -3.86 4.76 4.90
C VAL A 43 -2.64 4.80 3.96
N ILE A 44 -2.53 5.88 3.18
CA ILE A 44 -1.41 6.13 2.27
C ILE A 44 -1.11 7.63 2.22
N HIS A 45 0.09 7.99 1.80
CA HIS A 45 0.37 9.36 1.42
C HIS A 45 -0.50 9.73 0.19
N GLY A 46 -1.26 10.81 0.27
CA GLY A 46 -2.03 11.26 -0.89
C GLY A 46 -1.14 11.82 -1.99
N THR A 47 -1.73 12.30 -3.07
CA THR A 47 -0.97 12.94 -4.13
C THR A 47 -1.72 14.11 -4.76
N LEU A 48 -1.00 14.94 -5.53
CA LEU A 48 -1.59 16.07 -6.24
C LEU A 48 -2.47 15.57 -7.39
N VAL A 49 -3.68 16.13 -7.45
CA VAL A 49 -4.65 15.95 -8.54
C VAL A 49 -4.62 17.15 -9.47
N ARG A 50 -4.39 18.35 -8.94
CA ARG A 50 -4.18 19.59 -9.71
C ARG A 50 -3.05 20.42 -9.11
N ASP A 51 -2.33 21.15 -9.95
CA ASP A 51 -1.37 22.15 -9.52
C ASP A 51 -2.05 23.40 -8.94
N SER A 52 -1.26 24.38 -8.49
CA SER A 52 -1.78 25.64 -7.93
C SER A 52 -2.56 26.50 -8.93
N ALA A 53 -2.46 26.22 -10.23
CA ALA A 53 -3.20 26.90 -11.28
C ALA A 53 -4.46 26.11 -11.71
N GLY A 54 -4.75 24.97 -11.08
CA GLY A 54 -5.91 24.12 -11.38
C GLY A 54 -5.69 23.17 -12.57
N ASN A 55 -4.47 23.06 -13.10
CA ASN A 55 -4.16 22.19 -14.23
C ASN A 55 -3.72 20.79 -13.75
N PRO A 56 -3.84 19.76 -14.60
CA PRO A 56 -3.22 18.47 -14.32
C PRO A 56 -1.71 18.64 -14.05
N PRO A 57 -1.15 17.99 -13.01
CA PRO A 57 0.27 18.06 -12.71
C PRO A 57 1.11 17.59 -13.91
N THR A 58 2.18 18.32 -14.21
CA THR A 58 3.12 17.98 -15.29
C THR A 58 4.09 16.87 -14.90
N VAL A 59 4.17 16.56 -13.60
CA VAL A 59 4.99 15.49 -13.04
C VAL A 59 4.15 14.26 -12.77
N PHE A 60 4.81 13.11 -12.80
CA PHE A 60 4.19 11.86 -12.39
C PHE A 60 3.86 11.89 -10.89
N THR A 61 2.58 11.83 -10.56
CA THR A 61 2.11 11.95 -9.17
C THR A 61 1.86 10.60 -8.50
N GLY A 62 1.75 9.52 -9.27
CA GLY A 62 1.41 8.21 -8.77
C GLY A 62 -0.09 7.99 -8.49
N LEU A 63 -0.96 8.90 -8.92
CA LEU A 63 -2.40 8.85 -8.64
C LEU A 63 -3.04 7.52 -9.07
N ASP A 64 -2.80 7.11 -10.32
CA ASP A 64 -3.35 5.87 -10.86
C ASP A 64 -2.79 4.63 -10.14
N GLU A 65 -1.50 4.64 -9.77
CA GLU A 65 -0.93 3.55 -8.97
C GLU A 65 -1.53 3.48 -7.57
N THR A 66 -1.73 4.62 -6.91
CA THR A 66 -2.34 4.68 -5.58
C THR A 66 -3.75 4.13 -5.61
N LEU A 67 -4.57 4.55 -6.57
CA LEU A 67 -5.96 4.09 -6.71
C LEU A 67 -6.03 2.60 -7.06
N GLU A 68 -5.16 2.13 -7.96
CA GLU A 68 -5.12 0.71 -8.32
C GLU A 68 -4.58 -0.15 -7.18
N PHE A 69 -3.58 0.32 -6.43
CA PHE A 69 -3.07 -0.39 -5.26
C PHE A 69 -4.14 -0.52 -4.18
N PHE A 70 -4.88 0.57 -3.91
CA PHE A 70 -6.03 0.55 -3.02
C PHE A 70 -7.09 -0.45 -3.50
N ARG A 71 -7.44 -0.44 -4.78
CA ARG A 71 -8.42 -1.36 -5.36
C ARG A 71 -8.02 -2.83 -5.14
N LEU A 72 -6.77 -3.17 -5.46
CA LEU A 72 -6.22 -4.52 -5.28
C LEU A 72 -6.23 -4.96 -3.82
N MET A 73 -5.80 -4.09 -2.90
CA MET A 73 -5.83 -4.39 -1.46
C MET A 73 -7.24 -4.53 -0.92
N LYS A 74 -8.17 -3.65 -1.32
CA LYS A 74 -9.58 -3.74 -0.93
C LYS A 74 -10.19 -5.06 -1.42
N GLU A 75 -9.97 -5.43 -2.67
CA GLU A 75 -10.43 -6.71 -3.23
C GLU A 75 -9.86 -7.91 -2.46
N ARG A 76 -8.55 -7.90 -2.16
CA ARG A 76 -7.90 -8.95 -1.37
C ARG A 76 -8.50 -9.08 0.02
N ILE A 77 -8.73 -7.98 0.72
CA ILE A 77 -9.27 -7.98 2.09
C ILE A 77 -10.73 -8.44 2.09
N MET A 78 -11.56 -7.86 1.22
CA MET A 78 -13.00 -8.14 1.16
C MET A 78 -13.32 -9.56 0.71
N SER A 79 -12.42 -10.22 -0.03
CA SER A 79 -12.59 -11.61 -0.48
C SER A 79 -12.18 -12.67 0.57
N ARG A 80 -11.60 -12.27 1.70
CA ARG A 80 -11.21 -13.23 2.74
C ARG A 80 -12.42 -13.81 3.46
N ALA A 81 -12.37 -15.11 3.73
CA ALA A 81 -13.43 -15.81 4.45
C ALA A 81 -13.56 -15.38 5.93
N ASP A 82 -12.47 -14.89 6.52
CA ASP A 82 -12.40 -14.37 7.89
C ASP A 82 -12.57 -12.84 7.96
N ASN A 83 -12.94 -12.19 6.86
CA ASN A 83 -13.14 -10.74 6.83
C ASN A 83 -14.26 -10.31 7.81
N ILE A 84 -13.92 -9.38 8.69
CA ILE A 84 -14.85 -8.76 9.66
C ILE A 84 -15.28 -7.35 9.24
N PHE A 85 -14.62 -6.75 8.25
CA PHE A 85 -14.88 -5.38 7.84
C PHE A 85 -16.08 -5.33 6.91
N LEU A 86 -17.02 -4.43 7.19
CA LEU A 86 -18.19 -4.22 6.34
C LEU A 86 -17.86 -3.37 5.10
N ASP A 87 -16.90 -2.45 5.24
CA ASP A 87 -16.39 -1.64 4.15
C ASP A 87 -14.94 -1.23 4.42
N VAL A 88 -14.22 -0.94 3.33
CA VAL A 88 -12.81 -0.53 3.30
C VAL A 88 -12.70 0.77 2.52
N ARG A 89 -12.13 1.80 3.12
CA ARG A 89 -11.98 3.15 2.54
C ARG A 89 -10.53 3.54 2.44
N LEU A 90 -10.23 4.36 1.42
CA LEU A 90 -8.93 5.01 1.30
C LEU A 90 -8.87 6.18 2.28
N GLY A 91 -7.73 6.32 2.97
CA GLY A 91 -7.40 7.47 3.80
C GLY A 91 -6.07 8.07 3.36
N CYS A 92 -6.12 9.21 2.69
CA CYS A 92 -4.95 9.96 2.25
C CYS A 92 -4.47 10.91 3.34
N ILE A 93 -3.18 10.84 3.65
CA ILE A 93 -2.45 11.87 4.39
C ILE A 93 -1.96 12.88 3.35
N ASN A 94 -2.58 14.07 3.33
CA ASN A 94 -2.27 15.12 2.36
C ASN A 94 -1.46 16.22 2.99
N HIS A 95 -0.63 16.87 2.19
CA HIS A 95 -0.05 18.17 2.57
C HIS A 95 -1.01 19.32 2.27
N SER A 96 -0.72 20.49 2.84
CA SER A 96 -1.52 21.72 2.69
C SER A 96 -1.06 22.66 1.57
N ARG A 97 -0.02 22.28 0.82
CA ARG A 97 0.62 23.14 -0.21
C ARG A 97 0.73 22.41 -1.54
N GLY A 98 0.85 23.18 -2.63
CA GLY A 98 1.18 22.64 -3.96
C GLY A 98 0.01 22.45 -4.93
N GLY A 99 -1.23 22.72 -4.49
CA GLY A 99 -2.42 22.61 -5.34
C GLY A 99 -3.53 21.80 -4.67
N GLU A 100 -4.33 21.13 -5.49
CA GLU A 100 -5.42 20.26 -5.04
C GLU A 100 -4.90 18.83 -4.87
N TRP A 101 -5.11 18.26 -3.69
CA TRP A 101 -4.74 16.90 -3.35
C TRP A 101 -5.96 15.97 -3.42
N MET A 102 -5.72 14.66 -3.41
CA MET A 102 -6.79 13.64 -3.37
C MET A 102 -7.83 13.94 -2.29
N GLU A 103 -9.11 13.79 -2.63
CA GLU A 103 -10.19 14.12 -1.70
C GLU A 103 -10.41 13.07 -0.61
N GLU A 104 -9.95 11.84 -0.82
CA GLU A 104 -10.15 10.67 0.04
C GLU A 104 -9.30 10.74 1.32
N THR A 105 -9.40 11.82 2.08
CA THR A 105 -8.60 12.00 3.31
C THR A 105 -8.97 11.00 4.40
N THR A 106 -8.02 10.70 5.28
CA THR A 106 -8.26 9.86 6.47
C THR A 106 -9.45 10.38 7.30
N ARG A 107 -9.51 11.69 7.56
CA ARG A 107 -10.66 12.34 8.21
C ARG A 107 -11.98 12.11 7.46
N LYS A 108 -12.03 12.26 6.13
CA LYS A 108 -13.25 12.01 5.34
C LYS A 108 -13.71 10.56 5.46
N ALA A 109 -12.80 9.60 5.48
CA ALA A 109 -13.12 8.19 5.67
C ALA A 109 -13.70 7.92 7.07
N LEU A 110 -13.04 8.43 8.12
CA LEU A 110 -13.47 8.31 9.52
C LEU A 110 -14.85 8.95 9.74
N ASP A 111 -15.04 10.18 9.26
CA ASP A 111 -16.31 10.90 9.37
C ASP A 111 -17.43 10.16 8.63
N GLY A 112 -17.14 9.61 7.45
CA GLY A 112 -18.10 8.79 6.69
C GLY A 112 -18.54 7.55 7.48
N PHE A 113 -17.60 6.80 8.06
CA PHE A 113 -17.94 5.65 8.90
C PHE A 113 -18.78 6.06 10.12
N ARG A 114 -18.44 7.17 10.78
CA ARG A 114 -19.21 7.68 11.91
C ARG A 114 -20.64 8.02 11.50
N ASN A 115 -20.81 8.74 10.40
CA ASN A 115 -22.11 9.17 9.88
C ASN A 115 -23.00 7.99 9.46
N GLU A 116 -22.40 6.88 9.06
CA GLU A 116 -23.11 5.65 8.66
C GLU A 116 -23.39 4.67 9.82
N GLY A 117 -23.03 5.08 11.05
CA GLY A 117 -23.28 4.32 12.27
C GLY A 117 -22.33 3.14 12.46
N TYR A 118 -21.08 3.26 11.99
CA TYR A 118 -20.03 2.30 12.34
C TYR A 118 -19.66 2.45 13.81
N HIS A 119 -19.43 1.32 14.48
CA HIS A 119 -19.12 1.30 15.91
C HIS A 119 -17.63 1.06 16.15
N GLY A 120 -16.93 0.54 15.14
CA GLY A 120 -15.50 0.44 15.22
C GLY A 120 -14.82 0.72 13.89
N VAL A 121 -13.55 1.08 14.01
CA VAL A 121 -12.70 1.36 12.86
C VAL A 121 -11.29 0.83 13.11
N VAL A 122 -10.69 0.27 12.07
CA VAL A 122 -9.28 -0.09 12.06
C VAL A 122 -8.58 0.80 11.04
N MET A 123 -7.39 1.28 11.37
CA MET A 123 -6.51 2.01 10.47
C MET A 123 -5.27 1.18 10.19
N PHE A 124 -4.91 1.03 8.91
CA PHE A 124 -3.73 0.29 8.48
C PHE A 124 -2.96 1.06 7.39
N PRO A 125 -1.70 1.48 7.65
CA PRO A 125 -0.88 2.26 6.72
C PRO A 125 -0.27 1.41 5.60
N PHE A 126 -1.11 0.90 4.70
CA PHE A 126 -0.66 0.06 3.59
C PHE A 126 0.26 0.79 2.58
N GLY A 127 0.22 2.12 2.54
CA GLY A 127 1.11 2.91 1.69
C GLY A 127 2.59 2.90 2.10
N PHE A 128 2.91 2.35 3.28
CA PHE A 128 4.23 2.43 3.88
C PHE A 128 4.70 1.05 4.34
N PHE A 129 6.01 0.80 4.22
CA PHE A 129 6.61 -0.43 4.76
C PHE A 129 7.07 -0.27 6.21
N ALA A 130 7.43 0.95 6.61
CA ALA A 130 7.95 1.23 7.94
C ALA A 130 7.24 2.44 8.55
N ASP A 131 7.02 2.36 9.85
CA ASP A 131 6.49 3.45 10.64
C ASP A 131 7.39 4.69 10.55
N ASN A 132 6.77 5.83 10.37
CA ASN A 132 7.36 7.15 10.28
C ASN A 132 6.47 8.19 10.98
N SER A 133 6.92 9.45 11.02
CA SER A 133 6.19 10.53 11.70
C SER A 133 4.75 10.72 11.19
N GLU A 134 4.51 10.64 9.88
CA GLU A 134 3.17 10.82 9.29
C GLU A 134 2.23 9.67 9.63
N THR A 135 2.75 8.45 9.58
CA THR A 135 1.99 7.25 9.93
C THR A 135 1.75 7.14 11.44
N GLU A 136 2.70 7.50 12.30
CA GLU A 136 2.57 7.28 13.74
C GLU A 136 1.96 8.46 14.50
N LEU A 137 2.28 9.71 14.15
CA LEU A 137 1.78 10.85 14.91
C LEU A 137 0.42 11.28 14.36
N ASP A 138 0.36 11.59 13.07
CA ASP A 138 -0.84 12.21 12.50
C ASP A 138 -2.00 11.21 12.41
N SER A 139 -1.73 10.00 11.93
CA SER A 139 -2.79 8.99 11.76
C SER A 139 -3.31 8.43 13.10
N LYS A 140 -2.44 8.22 14.10
CA LYS A 140 -2.89 7.80 15.44
C LYS A 140 -3.65 8.91 16.15
N ALA A 141 -3.25 10.18 15.98
CA ALA A 141 -3.97 11.32 16.53
C ALA A 141 -5.37 11.43 15.93
N GLU A 142 -5.51 11.38 14.59
CA GLU A 142 -6.82 11.41 13.93
C GLU A 142 -7.71 10.24 14.37
N LEU A 143 -7.15 9.03 14.53
CA LEU A 143 -7.90 7.90 15.06
C LEU A 143 -8.38 8.14 16.49
N ALA A 144 -7.51 8.66 17.36
CA ALA A 144 -7.87 8.95 18.75
C ALA A 144 -8.97 10.01 18.84
N GLU A 145 -8.93 11.03 17.98
CA GLU A 145 -9.93 12.10 17.90
C GLU A 145 -11.27 11.64 17.32
N SER A 146 -11.30 10.54 16.55
CA SER A 146 -12.50 10.05 15.88
C SER A 146 -13.59 9.49 16.82
N ALA A 147 -13.21 9.18 18.06
CA ALA A 147 -14.10 8.77 19.15
C ALA A 147 -14.99 7.54 18.85
N PHE A 148 -14.53 6.60 18.02
CA PHE A 148 -15.22 5.32 17.85
C PHE A 148 -15.16 4.49 19.16
N PRO A 149 -16.25 3.79 19.52
CA PRO A 149 -16.28 2.88 20.67
C PRO A 149 -15.14 1.85 20.68
N VAL A 150 -14.77 1.33 19.49
CA VAL A 150 -13.61 0.45 19.32
C VAL A 150 -12.78 0.97 18.15
N ALA A 151 -11.54 1.34 18.41
CA ALA A 151 -10.62 1.82 17.39
C ALA A 151 -9.27 1.10 17.54
N GLN A 152 -8.66 0.74 16.42
CA GLN A 152 -7.33 0.15 16.42
C GLN A 152 -6.47 0.75 15.30
N TYR A 153 -5.26 1.15 15.64
CA TYR A 153 -4.23 1.46 14.67
C TYR A 153 -3.29 0.26 14.55
N ILE A 154 -3.12 -0.26 13.35
CA ILE A 154 -2.14 -1.33 13.06
C ILE A 154 -0.90 -0.67 12.49
N ARG A 155 0.27 -1.08 12.98
CA ARG A 155 1.58 -0.57 12.54
C ARG A 155 1.86 -0.97 11.09
N CYS A 156 2.83 -0.33 10.45
CA CYS A 156 3.34 -0.83 9.17
C CYS A 156 3.87 -2.27 9.31
N VAL A 157 4.12 -2.94 8.18
CA VAL A 157 4.69 -4.31 8.17
C VAL A 157 6.11 -4.38 8.79
N ASN A 158 6.80 -3.24 8.88
CA ASN A 158 8.08 -3.06 9.55
C ASN A 158 9.07 -4.21 9.30
N ASP A 159 9.47 -4.91 10.35
CA ASP A 159 10.41 -6.02 10.36
C ASP A 159 9.71 -7.40 10.36
N SER A 160 8.44 -7.46 9.95
CA SER A 160 7.71 -8.73 9.87
C SER A 160 8.52 -9.77 9.07
N PRO A 161 8.73 -10.98 9.62
CA PRO A 161 9.56 -12.00 8.99
C PRO A 161 9.10 -12.35 7.57
N GLU A 162 7.80 -12.36 7.33
CA GLU A 162 7.16 -12.67 6.04
C GLU A 162 7.53 -11.62 4.98
N PHE A 163 7.45 -10.34 5.33
CA PHE A 163 7.86 -9.25 4.45
C PHE A 163 9.36 -9.31 4.15
N GLY A 164 10.19 -9.48 5.17
CA GLY A 164 11.64 -9.59 5.01
C GLY A 164 12.06 -10.75 4.11
N LYS A 165 11.44 -11.92 4.28
CA LYS A 165 11.66 -13.09 3.41
C LYS A 165 11.26 -12.82 1.95
N TRP A 166 10.10 -12.21 1.74
CA TRP A 166 9.63 -11.86 0.39
C TRP A 166 10.57 -10.85 -0.29
N LEU A 167 11.00 -9.80 0.42
CA LEU A 167 11.88 -8.79 -0.14
C LEU A 167 13.24 -9.39 -0.52
N ALA A 168 13.82 -10.21 0.34
CA ALA A 168 15.07 -10.93 0.06
C ALA A 168 14.94 -11.85 -1.16
N ALA A 169 13.83 -12.59 -1.27
CA ALA A 169 13.55 -13.45 -2.41
C ALA A 169 13.43 -12.63 -3.71
N ARG A 170 12.72 -11.50 -3.68
CA ARG A 170 12.55 -10.60 -4.83
C ARG A 170 13.87 -10.04 -5.32
N VAL A 171 14.74 -9.60 -4.41
CA VAL A 171 16.10 -9.13 -4.76
C VAL A 171 16.91 -10.26 -5.39
N ALA A 172 16.88 -11.46 -4.81
CA ALA A 172 17.60 -12.61 -5.36
C ALA A 172 17.10 -13.03 -6.76
N GLU A 173 15.79 -12.97 -7.01
CA GLU A 173 15.20 -13.19 -8.34
C GLU A 173 15.73 -12.19 -9.37
N GLU A 174 15.76 -10.91 -9.02
CA GLU A 174 16.21 -9.84 -9.93
C GLU A 174 17.71 -9.88 -10.19
N LEU A 175 18.52 -10.28 -9.21
CA LEU A 175 19.96 -10.51 -9.38
C LEU A 175 20.22 -11.68 -10.33
N ARG A 176 19.51 -12.81 -10.17
CA ARG A 176 19.61 -13.94 -11.11
C ARG A 176 19.21 -13.53 -12.52
N ALA A 177 18.13 -12.77 -12.66
CA ALA A 177 17.70 -12.27 -13.96
C ALA A 177 18.73 -11.33 -14.61
N LEU A 178 19.36 -10.45 -13.82
CA LEU A 178 20.42 -9.57 -14.30
C LEU A 178 21.66 -10.36 -14.76
N ALA A 179 22.09 -11.34 -13.97
CA ALA A 179 23.24 -12.19 -14.31
C ALA A 179 22.98 -12.96 -15.62
N ASN A 180 21.81 -13.57 -15.76
CA ASN A 180 21.43 -14.29 -16.98
C ASN A 180 21.45 -13.38 -18.23
N LEU A 181 20.95 -12.14 -18.11
CA LEU A 181 21.00 -11.17 -19.20
C LEU A 181 22.43 -10.75 -19.56
N GLN A 182 23.33 -10.65 -18.57
CA GLN A 182 24.74 -10.36 -18.82
C GLN A 182 25.41 -11.48 -19.59
N THR A 183 25.28 -12.72 -19.13
CA THR A 183 25.84 -13.90 -19.80
C THR A 183 25.30 -14.03 -21.22
N ALA A 184 24.00 -13.81 -21.43
CA ALA A 184 23.41 -13.86 -22.77
C ALA A 184 23.99 -12.79 -23.71
N LEU A 185 24.16 -11.55 -23.24
CA LEU A 185 24.73 -10.48 -24.06
C LEU A 185 26.21 -10.75 -24.42
N GLU A 186 27.00 -11.18 -23.45
CA GLU A 186 28.42 -11.53 -23.67
C GLU A 186 28.57 -12.67 -24.68
N SER A 187 27.66 -13.66 -24.65
CA SER A 187 27.65 -14.76 -25.62
C SER A 187 27.30 -14.34 -27.05
N LEU A 188 26.52 -13.26 -27.21
CA LEU A 188 26.17 -12.70 -28.51
C LEU A 188 27.31 -11.86 -29.08
N GLU A 189 28.03 -11.12 -28.24
CA GLU A 189 29.21 -10.32 -28.62
C GLU A 189 30.40 -11.21 -29.02
N GLN A 190 30.48 -12.45 -28.51
CA GLN A 190 31.56 -13.40 -28.81
C GLN A 190 31.35 -14.23 -30.09
N LYS A 191 30.21 -14.14 -30.80
CA LYS A 191 30.04 -14.83 -32.10
C LYS A 191 30.75 -14.02 -33.21
N PRO A 192 31.81 -14.54 -33.86
CA PRO A 192 32.42 -13.87 -34.99
C PRO A 192 31.45 -13.85 -36.19
N SER A 193 31.50 -12.75 -36.96
CA SER A 193 30.93 -12.65 -38.30
C SER A 193 31.63 -13.64 -39.24
N ASN A 194 31.23 -14.91 -39.19
CA ASN A 194 31.54 -15.87 -40.24
C ASN A 194 30.52 -15.68 -41.38
N ALA A 195 30.69 -14.58 -42.11
CA ALA A 195 30.19 -14.45 -43.48
C ALA A 195 31.42 -14.27 -44.39
N VAL A 196 32.13 -15.37 -44.63
CA VAL A 196 32.93 -15.52 -45.84
C VAL A 196 31.98 -16.11 -46.88
N ILE A 197 31.51 -15.29 -47.80
CA ILE A 197 30.93 -15.75 -49.06
C ILE A 197 32.06 -15.63 -50.10
N ILE A 198 32.44 -16.79 -50.66
CA ILE A 198 33.43 -16.97 -51.72
C ILE A 198 32.86 -16.41 -53.04
#